data_AF-A0A497BJU1-F1
#
_entry.id   AF-A0A497BJU1-F1
#
_cell.length_a   1.000
_cell.length_b   1.000
_cell.length_c   1.000
_cell.angle_alpha   90.00
_cell.angle_beta   90.00
_cell.angle_gamma   90.00
#
_symmetry.space_group_name_H-M   'P 1'
#
loop_
_entity.id
_entity.type
_entity.pdbx_description
1 polymer ?
#
loop_
_entity_poly.entity_id
_entity_poly.type
_entity_poly.pdbx_seq_one_letter_code
_entity_poly.pdbx_strand_id
1 'polypeptide(L)'
;MTLVIITLHSPSPRGTLDLELPGEAPLRNLLPELVRVLQLPPADGAGRPITYQLVHQAQRRPLHEAETLLDARIVTGDVLSLVGAAPQMHAAPGGASASHWGASALRQGGSTELAEVSGQA
;
A
#
# COMPACT_ATOMS: atom_id res chain seq x y z
N MET A 1 14.90 -16.99 -20.52
CA MET A 1 14.22 -17.18 -19.23
C MET A 1 15.18 -16.83 -18.11
N THR A 2 15.31 -15.54 -17.85
CA THR A 2 16.11 -15.02 -16.73
C THR A 2 15.21 -14.98 -15.50
N LEU A 3 15.58 -15.70 -14.44
CA LEU A 3 14.92 -15.62 -13.13
C LEU A 3 15.69 -14.64 -12.26
N VAL A 4 14.97 -13.77 -11.56
CA VAL A 4 15.51 -12.81 -10.61
C VAL A 4 14.93 -13.10 -9.22
N ILE A 5 15.80 -13.22 -8.23
CA ILE A 5 15.40 -13.43 -6.84
C ILE A 5 15.29 -12.05 -6.19
N ILE A 6 14.11 -11.67 -5.73
CA ILE A 6 13.86 -10.36 -5.13
C ILE A 6 13.36 -10.52 -3.70
N THR A 7 13.55 -9.49 -2.89
CA THR A 7 12.94 -9.40 -1.56
C THR A 7 11.74 -8.48 -1.62
N LEU A 8 10.55 -9.04 -1.43
CA LEU A 8 9.28 -8.31 -1.42
C LEU A 8 8.89 -7.91 0.00
N HIS A 9 8.79 -6.62 0.26
CA HIS A 9 8.23 -6.05 1.48
C HIS A 9 6.72 -5.93 1.34
N SER A 10 5.97 -6.76 2.09
CA SER A 10 4.51 -6.76 2.08
C SER A 10 3.94 -5.73 3.07
N PRO A 11 2.80 -5.09 2.75
CA PRO A 11 2.06 -4.27 3.71
C PRO A 11 1.29 -5.14 4.73
N SER A 12 1.22 -6.44 4.52
CA SER A 12 0.64 -7.40 5.47
C SER A 12 1.56 -7.62 6.66
N PRO A 13 1.03 -8.11 7.80
CA PRO A 13 1.84 -8.46 8.98
C PRO A 13 2.89 -9.57 8.73
N ARG A 14 2.95 -10.11 7.51
CA ARG A 14 3.86 -11.18 7.09
C ARG A 14 5.30 -10.70 6.89
N GLY A 15 5.54 -9.37 6.77
CA GLY A 15 6.87 -8.79 6.67
C GLY A 15 7.49 -8.88 5.27
N THR A 16 8.78 -9.22 5.20
CA THR A 16 9.55 -9.42 3.96
C THR A 16 9.59 -10.87 3.52
N LEU A 17 9.46 -11.11 2.22
CA LEU A 17 9.49 -12.43 1.60
C LEU A 17 10.43 -12.44 0.39
N ASP A 18 11.34 -13.40 0.33
CA ASP A 18 12.11 -13.71 -0.87
C ASP A 18 11.25 -14.45 -1.91
N LEU A 19 11.31 -13.97 -3.16
CA LEU A 19 10.53 -14.52 -4.27
C LEU A 19 11.41 -14.63 -5.52
N GLU A 20 11.27 -15.74 -6.23
CA GLU A 20 11.93 -15.97 -7.51
C GLU A 20 10.94 -15.69 -8.64
N LEU A 21 11.19 -14.63 -9.41
CA LEU A 21 10.29 -14.15 -10.45
C LEU A 21 10.97 -14.13 -11.83
N PRO A 22 10.25 -14.38 -12.92
CA PRO A 22 10.78 -14.25 -14.27
C PRO A 22 11.01 -12.78 -14.64
N GLY A 23 12.26 -12.43 -14.95
CA GLY A 23 12.69 -11.06 -15.27
C GLY A 23 12.05 -10.48 -16.54
N GLU A 24 11.69 -11.35 -17.47
CA GLU A 24 11.10 -11.03 -18.77
C GLU A 24 9.56 -10.93 -18.71
N ALA A 25 8.94 -11.34 -17.59
CA ALA A 25 7.50 -11.29 -17.45
C ALA A 25 7.03 -9.87 -17.05
N PRO A 26 5.90 -9.41 -17.61
CA PRO A 26 5.37 -8.09 -17.29
C PRO A 26 4.71 -8.10 -15.90
N LEU A 27 4.84 -6.99 -15.18
CA LEU A 27 4.32 -6.85 -13.82
C LEU A 27 2.80 -7.08 -13.73
N ARG A 28 2.02 -6.69 -14.74
CA ARG A 28 0.56 -6.93 -14.81
C ARG A 28 0.16 -8.39 -14.67
N ASN A 29 1.04 -9.33 -15.07
CA ASN A 29 0.80 -10.76 -14.92
C ASN A 29 1.29 -11.28 -13.57
N LEU A 30 2.34 -10.66 -13.01
CA LEU A 30 2.93 -11.07 -11.72
C LEU A 30 2.11 -10.54 -10.52
N LEU A 31 1.63 -9.29 -10.57
CA LEU A 31 0.85 -8.65 -9.53
C LEU A 31 -0.36 -9.49 -9.04
N PRO A 32 -1.26 -9.98 -9.92
CA PRO A 32 -2.42 -10.77 -9.46
C PRO A 32 -2.00 -12.09 -8.81
N GLU A 33 -0.90 -12.70 -9.27
CA GLU A 33 -0.35 -13.91 -8.64
C GLU A 33 0.25 -13.60 -7.26
N LEU A 34 0.98 -12.48 -7.12
CA LEU A 34 1.47 -12.02 -5.81
C LEU A 34 0.32 -11.74 -4.84
N VAL A 35 -0.73 -11.06 -5.29
CA VAL A 35 -1.94 -10.79 -4.49
C VAL A 35 -2.59 -12.09 -4.01
N ARG A 36 -2.69 -13.10 -4.88
CA ARG A 36 -3.20 -14.42 -4.53
C ARG A 36 -2.32 -15.16 -3.53
N VAL A 37 -1.01 -15.23 -3.78
CA VAL A 37 -0.05 -15.93 -2.90
C VAL A 37 0.00 -15.28 -1.52
N LEU A 38 -0.06 -13.96 -1.46
CA LEU A 38 -0.05 -13.19 -0.23
C LEU A 38 -1.43 -13.05 0.42
N GLN A 39 -2.48 -13.59 -0.20
CA GLN A 39 -3.88 -13.51 0.26
C GLN A 39 -4.29 -12.07 0.60
N LEU A 40 -3.89 -11.12 -0.25
CA LEU A 40 -4.15 -9.71 0.00
C LEU A 40 -5.63 -9.37 -0.26
N PRO A 41 -6.24 -8.46 0.53
CA PRO A 41 -7.62 -8.05 0.32
C PRO A 41 -7.79 -7.42 -1.08
N PRO A 42 -8.68 -7.93 -1.94
CA PRO A 42 -8.90 -7.34 -3.26
C PRO A 42 -9.60 -5.96 -3.19
N ALA A 43 -10.23 -5.67 -2.04
CA ALA A 43 -10.90 -4.41 -1.76
C ALA A 43 -10.56 -3.90 -0.36
N ASP A 44 -10.59 -2.59 -0.21
CA ASP A 44 -10.40 -1.89 1.06
C ASP A 44 -11.59 -2.10 2.00
N GLY A 45 -11.48 -1.67 3.26
CA GLY A 45 -12.57 -1.73 4.25
C GLY A 45 -13.86 -1.03 3.79
N ALA A 46 -13.77 -0.11 2.82
CA ALA A 46 -14.89 0.56 2.17
C ALA A 46 -15.45 -0.16 0.91
N GLY A 47 -14.97 -1.37 0.57
CA GLY A 47 -15.38 -2.12 -0.62
C GLY A 47 -14.83 -1.60 -1.95
N ARG A 48 -13.85 -0.69 -1.90
CA ARG A 48 -13.20 -0.14 -3.11
C ARG A 48 -12.07 -1.05 -3.57
N PRO A 49 -11.93 -1.34 -4.88
CA PRO A 49 -10.83 -2.15 -5.37
C PRO A 49 -9.49 -1.49 -5.04
N ILE A 50 -8.55 -2.26 -4.50
CA ILE A 50 -7.19 -1.77 -4.20
C ILE A 50 -6.30 -2.05 -5.41
N THR A 51 -5.62 -1.00 -5.90
CA THR A 51 -4.60 -1.17 -6.93
C THR A 51 -3.25 -1.38 -6.27
N TYR A 52 -2.68 -2.56 -6.44
CA TYR A 52 -1.35 -2.86 -5.93
C TYR A 52 -0.28 -2.39 -6.91
N GLN A 53 0.72 -1.68 -6.39
CA GLN A 53 1.90 -1.27 -7.13
C GLN A 53 3.17 -1.76 -6.44
N LEU A 54 4.20 -2.03 -7.25
CA LEU A 54 5.53 -2.36 -6.78
C LEU A 54 6.39 -1.10 -6.83
N VAL A 55 7.04 -0.78 -5.72
CA VAL A 55 7.97 0.34 -5.61
C VAL A 55 9.36 -0.23 -5.42
N HIS A 56 10.28 0.17 -6.29
CA HIS A 56 11.66 -0.24 -6.14
C HIS A 56 12.36 0.61 -5.10
N GLN A 57 12.90 -0.01 -4.05
CA GLN A 57 13.59 0.73 -2.98
C GLN A 57 14.86 1.41 -3.48
N ALA A 58 15.65 0.75 -4.35
CA ALA A 58 16.92 1.33 -4.79
C ALA A 58 16.71 2.53 -5.74
N GLN A 59 15.76 2.44 -6.67
CA GLN A 59 15.41 3.55 -7.58
C GLN A 59 14.42 4.54 -6.98
N ARG A 60 13.82 4.23 -5.83
CA ARG A 60 12.77 5.00 -5.15
C ARG A 60 11.62 5.43 -6.08
N ARG A 61 11.29 4.60 -7.06
CA ARG A 61 10.22 4.87 -8.03
C ARG A 61 9.21 3.73 -8.09
N PRO A 62 7.93 4.04 -8.31
CA PRO A 62 6.94 3.03 -8.64
C PRO A 62 7.23 2.41 -10.01
N LEU A 63 6.98 1.12 -10.13
CA LEU A 63 7.13 0.35 -11.35
C LEU A 63 5.80 0.30 -12.09
N HIS A 64 5.83 0.46 -13.41
CA HIS A 64 4.62 0.38 -14.21
C HIS A 64 4.22 -1.07 -14.45
N GLU A 65 2.93 -1.38 -14.41
CA GLU A 65 2.39 -2.73 -14.65
C GLU A 65 2.69 -3.26 -16.08
N ALA A 66 2.93 -2.35 -17.01
CA ALA A 66 3.30 -2.68 -18.39
C ALA A 66 4.78 -3.05 -18.54
N GLU A 67 5.65 -2.58 -17.64
CA GLU A 67 7.09 -2.86 -17.66
C GLU A 67 7.38 -4.29 -17.18
N THR A 68 8.59 -4.76 -17.49
CA THR A 68 9.14 -6.03 -16.97
C THR A 68 10.16 -5.72 -15.88
N LEU A 69 10.52 -6.71 -15.06
CA LEU A 69 11.56 -6.52 -14.04
C LEU A 69 12.90 -6.14 -14.68
N LEU A 70 13.25 -6.68 -15.85
CA LEU A 70 14.47 -6.33 -16.58
C LEU A 70 14.44 -4.91 -17.14
N ASP A 71 13.32 -4.48 -17.72
CA ASP A 71 13.14 -3.11 -18.25
C ASP A 71 13.26 -2.08 -17.12
N ALA A 72 12.69 -2.44 -15.97
CA ALA A 72 12.82 -1.73 -14.72
C ALA A 72 14.21 -1.82 -14.06
N ARG A 73 15.20 -2.51 -14.67
CA ARG A 73 16.56 -2.68 -14.13
C ARG A 73 16.63 -3.38 -12.77
N ILE A 74 15.64 -4.22 -12.45
CA ILE A 74 15.64 -5.03 -11.23
C ILE A 74 16.55 -6.23 -11.42
N VAL A 75 17.45 -6.46 -10.45
CA VAL A 75 18.37 -7.60 -10.45
C VAL A 75 18.14 -8.49 -9.24
N THR A 76 18.78 -9.66 -9.25
CA THR A 76 18.76 -10.56 -8.09
C THR A 76 19.35 -9.87 -6.85
N GLY A 77 18.62 -9.95 -5.74
CA GLY A 77 18.94 -9.31 -4.46
C GLY A 77 18.23 -7.98 -4.25
N ASP A 78 17.49 -7.46 -5.24
CA ASP A 78 16.77 -6.20 -5.08
C ASP A 78 15.60 -6.27 -4.11
N VAL A 79 15.31 -5.14 -3.50
CA VAL A 79 14.19 -4.99 -2.56
C VAL A 79 13.06 -4.20 -3.22
N LEU A 80 11.90 -4.82 -3.25
CA LEU A 80 10.66 -4.26 -3.78
C LEU A 80 9.66 -4.09 -2.65
N SER A 81 8.97 -2.95 -2.60
CA SER A 81 7.89 -2.72 -1.65
C SER A 81 6.56 -2.80 -2.37
N LEU A 82 5.67 -3.65 -1.90
CA LEU A 82 4.29 -3.67 -2.39
C LEU A 82 3.49 -2.61 -1.63
N VAL A 83 2.89 -1.70 -2.37
CA VAL A 83 2.03 -0.66 -1.80
C VAL A 83 0.62 -0.82 -2.38
N GLY A 84 -0.37 -0.91 -1.50
CA GLY A 84 -1.76 -0.78 -1.89
C GLY A 84 -2.06 0.71 -2.06
N ALA A 85 -2.08 1.19 -3.31
CA ALA A 85 -2.63 2.49 -3.58
C ALA A 85 -4.16 2.33 -3.55
N ALA A 86 -4.81 2.92 -2.54
CA ALA A 86 -6.23 3.22 -2.67
C ALA A 86 -6.37 3.98 -3.99
N PRO A 87 -7.34 3.64 -4.86
CA PRO A 87 -7.44 4.23 -6.18
C PRO A 87 -7.43 5.74 -6.00
N GLN A 88 -6.33 6.37 -6.41
CA GLN A 88 -6.24 7.80 -6.57
C GLN A 88 -7.41 8.13 -7.49
N MET A 89 -8.47 8.67 -6.89
CA MET A 89 -9.59 9.18 -7.65
C MET A 89 -8.96 10.12 -8.66
N HIS A 90 -9.15 9.82 -9.95
CA HIS A 90 -8.79 10.71 -11.03
C HIS A 90 -9.36 12.07 -10.65
N ALA A 91 -8.50 12.94 -10.13
CA ALA A 91 -8.92 14.21 -9.59
C ALA A 91 -9.49 14.99 -10.77
N ALA A 92 -10.81 15.18 -10.76
CA ALA A 92 -11.41 16.27 -11.51
C ALA A 92 -10.59 17.54 -11.22
N PRO A 93 -10.31 18.40 -12.21
CA PRO A 93 -9.53 19.59 -11.98
C PRO A 93 -10.33 20.54 -11.07
N GLY A 94 -10.06 20.50 -9.77
CA GLY A 94 -10.77 21.32 -8.80
C GLY A 94 -10.51 20.93 -7.35
N GLY A 95 -9.46 21.51 -6.76
CA GLY A 95 -9.46 21.84 -5.33
C GLY A 95 -8.61 20.97 -4.39
N ALA A 96 -7.45 21.52 -4.04
CA ALA A 96 -6.87 21.58 -2.69
C ALA A 96 -6.50 20.29 -1.90
N SER A 97 -5.22 20.32 -1.48
CA SER A 97 -4.67 19.84 -0.20
C SER A 97 -4.19 18.39 -0.11
N ALA A 98 -2.89 18.23 -0.37
CA ALA A 98 -2.07 17.14 0.15
C ALA A 98 -2.03 17.24 1.69
N SER A 99 -2.73 16.35 2.38
CA SER A 99 -2.52 16.02 3.80
C SER A 99 -3.29 14.74 4.15
N HIS A 100 -2.70 13.57 3.90
CA HIS A 100 -3.19 12.33 4.48
C HIS A 100 -2.03 11.35 4.72
N TRP A 101 -1.28 11.59 5.79
CA TRP A 101 -0.59 10.53 6.52
C TRP A 101 -0.57 10.91 8.00
N GLY A 102 -1.30 10.15 8.82
CA GLY A 102 -1.22 10.20 10.28
C GLY A 102 -2.27 11.03 11.01
N ALA A 103 -3.56 10.78 10.77
CA ALA A 103 -4.62 11.26 11.68
C ALA A 103 -4.82 10.26 12.83
N SER A 104 -4.10 10.47 13.93
CA SER A 104 -4.39 9.85 15.22
C SER A 104 -5.72 10.39 15.75
N ALA A 105 -6.81 9.69 15.46
CA ALA A 105 -8.12 9.95 16.03
C ALA A 105 -8.36 9.03 17.25
N LEU A 106 -8.29 9.61 18.45
CA LEU A 106 -9.03 9.11 19.60
C LEU A 106 -9.80 10.29 20.22
N ARG A 107 -10.97 10.54 19.64
CA ARG A 107 -12.11 11.21 20.28
C ARG A 107 -13.19 10.15 20.44
N GLN A 108 -13.49 9.76 21.68
CA GLN A 108 -14.74 9.11 22.11
C GLN A 108 -15.02 9.71 23.50
N GLY A 109 -15.98 10.62 23.66
CA GLY A 109 -17.41 10.36 23.95
C GLY A 109 -17.64 10.83 25.41
N GLY A 110 -18.41 11.89 25.69
CA GLY A 110 -19.86 11.86 25.95
C GLY A 110 -20.18 10.95 27.15
N SER A 111 -20.85 11.31 28.24
CA SER A 111 -21.81 12.36 28.56
C SER A 111 -22.06 12.33 30.10
N THR A 112 -22.75 13.35 30.62
CA THR A 112 -23.49 13.36 31.92
C THR A 112 -22.55 13.60 33.11
N GLU A 113 -22.63 14.72 33.83
CA GLU A 113 -23.71 14.93 34.79
C GLU A 113 -23.88 16.43 35.12
N LEU A 114 -25.13 16.86 35.05
CA LEU A 114 -25.62 18.13 35.55
C LEU A 114 -25.72 18.05 37.07
N ALA A 115 -25.56 19.21 37.70
CA ALA A 115 -26.37 19.71 38.79
C ALA A 115 -25.69 19.82 40.18
N GLU A 116 -25.93 21.01 40.80
CA GLU A 116 -26.11 21.28 42.26
C GLU A 116 -24.84 21.20 43.12
N VAL A 117 -24.48 22.07 44.07
CA VAL A 117 -25.22 23.04 44.90
C VAL A 117 -24.19 23.84 45.72
N SER A 118 -24.37 25.16 45.77
CA SER A 118 -24.22 26.10 46.91
C SER A 118 -23.19 25.90 48.06
N GLY A 119 -22.61 27.04 48.49
CA GLY A 119 -22.09 27.30 49.86
C GLY A 119 -20.58 27.57 49.88
N GLN A 120 -20.06 28.80 49.92
CA GLN A 120 -20.20 29.84 50.95
C GLN A 120 -19.87 29.35 52.37
N ALA A 121 -18.64 29.62 52.82
CA ALA A 121 -18.28 30.02 54.18
C ALA A 121 -16.92 30.72 54.16
#